data_AF-A0A918ZA61-F1
#
_entry.id   AF-A0A918ZA61-F1
#
_cell.length_a   1.000
_cell.length_b   1.000
_cell.length_c   1.000
_cell.angle_alpha   90.00
_cell.angle_beta   90.00
_cell.angle_gamma   90.00
#
_symmetry.space_group_name_H-M   'P 1'
#
loop_
_entity.id
_entity.type
_entity.pdbx_description
1 polymer ?
#
loop_
_entity_poly.entity_id
_entity_poly.type
_entity_poly.pdbx_seq_one_letter_code
_entity_poly.pdbx_strand_id
1 'polypeptide(L)'
;MIRHRIALVVSLSCLWGGDAAAQSTGTTVVPAENVRYDYAQVMRVTPVYQTLRATAMEERCDPPAGEDDESRFSRVVDRVKNALAREERKRRTCKQVPVEREYRRPIAYDVDYVYRGVKFRSRLAEDPGNRLRIRVSVTPVPR
;
A
#
# COMPACT_ATOMS: atom_id res chain seq x y z
N MET A 1 -1.47 -18.58 88.20
CA MET A 1 -0.44 -17.69 87.61
C MET A 1 -0.85 -17.44 86.15
N ILE A 2 -1.87 -16.61 85.92
CA ILE A 2 -1.86 -15.13 85.80
C ILE A 2 -1.26 -14.68 84.47
N ARG A 3 -2.18 -14.51 83.52
CA ARG A 3 -2.08 -13.74 82.27
C ARG A 3 -1.82 -12.27 82.62
N HIS A 4 -0.87 -11.60 81.95
CA HIS A 4 -1.02 -10.17 81.70
C HIS A 4 -0.58 -9.81 80.28
N ARG A 5 -1.59 -9.38 79.52
CA ARG A 5 -1.55 -8.87 78.16
C ARG A 5 -0.89 -7.49 78.18
N ILE A 6 0.12 -7.31 77.33
CA ILE A 6 0.73 -6.01 77.05
C ILE A 6 -0.32 -5.16 76.32
N ALA A 7 -0.89 -4.20 77.03
CA ALA A 7 -1.73 -3.15 76.47
C ALA A 7 -0.82 -2.01 76.04
N LEU A 8 -0.51 -1.92 74.75
CA LEU A 8 0.14 -0.75 74.16
C LEU A 8 -0.95 0.06 73.46
N VAL A 9 -1.29 1.17 74.11
CA VAL A 9 -2.23 2.19 73.65
C VAL A 9 -1.63 2.84 72.40
N VAL A 10 -2.22 2.58 71.23
CA VAL A 10 -1.94 3.36 70.01
C VAL A 10 -3.11 4.30 69.79
N SER A 11 -2.77 5.59 69.88
CA SER A 11 -3.60 6.77 69.75
C SER A 11 -4.33 6.82 68.40
N LEU A 12 -5.66 6.77 68.46
CA LEU A 12 -6.57 7.01 67.35
C LEU A 12 -6.53 8.51 66.99
N SER A 13 -5.71 8.86 66.01
CA SER A 13 -5.70 10.20 65.40
C SER A 13 -6.61 10.18 64.17
N CYS A 14 -7.79 10.81 64.30
CA CYS A 14 -8.69 11.11 63.19
C CYS A 14 -8.00 12.09 62.22
N LEU A 15 -7.36 11.55 61.18
CA LEU A 15 -7.10 12.30 59.96
C LEU A 15 -8.27 12.03 59.01
N TRP A 16 -9.30 12.86 59.15
CA TRP A 16 -10.30 13.06 58.10
C TRP A 16 -9.62 13.83 56.96
N GLY A 17 -8.75 13.14 56.22
CA GLY A 17 -8.36 13.56 54.88
C GLY A 17 -9.51 13.21 53.95
N GLY A 18 -10.54 14.05 53.94
CA GLY A 18 -11.54 14.00 52.86
C GLY A 18 -10.82 14.42 51.58
N ASP A 19 -10.44 13.45 50.75
CA ASP A 19 -10.19 13.73 49.34
C ASP A 19 -11.49 14.28 48.75
N ALA A 20 -11.54 15.61 48.64
CA ALA A 20 -12.49 16.28 47.78
C ALA A 20 -12.14 15.91 46.34
N ALA A 21 -12.56 14.72 45.90
CA ALA A 21 -12.63 14.38 44.50
C ALA A 21 -13.70 15.29 43.89
N ALA A 22 -13.28 16.47 43.44
CA ALA A 22 -14.03 17.30 42.52
C ALA A 22 -14.27 16.47 41.25
N GLN A 23 -15.37 15.72 41.23
CA GLN A 23 -15.88 15.13 40.00
C GLN A 23 -16.39 16.30 39.17
N SER A 24 -15.50 16.92 38.38
CA SER A 24 -15.95 17.74 37.27
C SER A 24 -16.71 16.80 36.34
N THR A 25 -18.03 16.77 36.49
CA THR A 25 -18.97 16.22 35.53
C THR A 25 -18.96 17.13 34.31
N GLY A 26 -17.82 17.12 33.60
CA GLY A 26 -17.68 17.69 32.28
C GLY A 26 -18.59 16.92 31.36
N THR A 27 -19.80 17.42 31.17
CA THR A 27 -20.71 16.92 30.16
C THR A 27 -20.05 17.25 28.83
N THR A 28 -19.28 16.33 28.26
CA THR A 28 -18.80 16.44 26.89
C THR A 28 -20.02 16.32 25.98
N VAL A 29 -20.68 17.45 25.74
CA VAL A 29 -21.68 17.57 24.70
C VAL A 29 -20.92 17.40 23.38
N VAL A 30 -20.93 16.20 22.83
CA VAL A 30 -20.53 15.97 21.44
C VAL A 30 -21.54 16.74 20.60
N PRO A 31 -21.16 17.85 19.94
CA PRO A 31 -22.09 18.57 19.10
C PRO A 31 -22.57 17.59 18.03
N ALA A 32 -23.88 17.43 17.89
CA ALA A 32 -24.44 16.67 16.78
C ALA A 32 -24.02 17.39 15.49
N GLU A 33 -23.00 16.85 14.80
CA GLU A 33 -22.52 17.44 13.57
C GLU A 33 -23.65 17.41 12.54
N ASN A 34 -24.05 18.59 12.05
CA ASN A 34 -25.03 18.73 10.98
C ASN A 34 -24.41 18.25 9.66
N VAL A 35 -24.45 16.93 9.46
CA VAL A 35 -23.79 16.25 8.35
C VAL A 35 -24.84 15.76 7.37
N ARG A 36 -24.61 16.09 6.10
CA ARG A 36 -25.41 15.58 4.99
C ARG A 36 -24.49 14.93 3.98
N TYR A 37 -24.95 13.80 3.43
CA TYR A 37 -24.29 13.18 2.29
C TYR A 37 -24.85 13.76 1.01
N ASP A 38 -23.97 14.08 0.07
CA ASP A 38 -24.34 14.59 -1.26
C ASP A 38 -23.43 13.94 -2.31
N TYR A 39 -23.68 14.21 -3.58
CA TYR A 39 -22.89 13.73 -4.69
C TYR A 39 -22.24 14.89 -5.43
N ALA A 40 -20.91 14.83 -5.54
CA ALA A 40 -20.14 15.71 -6.40
C ALA A 40 -19.96 15.10 -7.79
N GLN A 41 -19.81 15.98 -8.79
CA GLN A 41 -19.46 15.56 -10.14
C GLN A 41 -17.95 15.39 -10.24
N VAL A 42 -17.50 14.21 -10.67
CA VAL A 42 -16.07 13.96 -10.89
C VAL A 42 -15.66 14.60 -12.21
N MET A 43 -14.51 15.28 -12.19
CA MET A 43 -13.93 15.97 -13.33
C MET A 43 -12.72 15.24 -13.89
N ARG A 44 -11.83 14.74 -13.02
CA ARG A 44 -10.63 13.98 -13.42
C ARG A 44 -10.27 12.96 -12.36
N VAL A 45 -9.88 11.78 -12.81
CA VAL A 45 -9.31 10.72 -11.97
C VAL A 45 -7.88 10.44 -12.47
N THR A 46 -6.89 10.61 -11.60
CA THR A 46 -5.48 10.35 -11.92
C THR A 46 -4.96 9.21 -11.03
N PRO A 47 -4.61 8.04 -11.57
CA PRO A 47 -4.05 6.96 -10.78
C PRO A 47 -2.65 7.33 -10.29
N VAL A 48 -2.38 7.06 -9.02
CA VAL A 48 -1.08 7.19 -8.37
C VAL A 48 -0.42 5.82 -8.37
N TYR A 49 0.63 5.65 -9.17
CA TYR A 49 1.36 4.38 -9.28
C TYR A 49 2.49 4.30 -8.26
N GLN A 50 2.68 3.10 -7.70
CA GLN A 50 3.87 2.72 -6.97
C GLN A 50 4.76 1.86 -7.85
N THR A 51 6.03 2.25 -7.95
CA THR A 51 7.08 1.48 -8.61
C THR A 51 7.70 0.50 -7.62
N LEU A 52 7.69 -0.79 -7.96
CA LEU A 52 8.29 -1.88 -7.20
C LEU A 52 9.39 -2.52 -8.04
N ARG A 53 10.55 -2.79 -7.44
CA ARG A 53 11.62 -3.54 -8.08
C ARG A 53 11.62 -4.96 -7.54
N ALA A 54 11.61 -5.95 -8.44
CA ALA A 54 11.72 -7.35 -8.07
C ALA A 54 12.64 -8.08 -9.04
N THR A 55 13.35 -9.09 -8.55
CA THR A 55 14.20 -9.96 -9.36
C THR A 55 13.39 -11.16 -9.84
N ALA A 56 13.27 -11.34 -11.15
CA ALA A 56 12.63 -12.50 -11.77
C ALA A 56 13.71 -13.37 -12.43
N MET A 57 13.64 -14.69 -12.26
CA MET A 57 14.53 -15.61 -12.94
C MET A 57 14.07 -15.79 -14.39
N GLU A 58 14.88 -15.37 -15.35
CA GLU A 58 14.60 -15.55 -16.77
C GLU A 58 15.61 -16.48 -17.41
N GLU A 59 15.13 -17.29 -18.36
CA GLU A 59 15.99 -18.16 -19.14
C GLU A 59 16.65 -17.37 -20.27
N ARG A 60 17.97 -17.22 -20.22
CA ARG A 60 18.78 -16.61 -21.28
C ARG A 60 19.63 -17.67 -21.95
N CYS A 61 19.38 -17.90 -23.24
CA CYS A 61 20.10 -18.86 -24.05
C CYS A 61 21.18 -18.16 -24.90
N ASP A 62 22.39 -18.71 -24.89
CA ASP A 62 23.48 -18.24 -25.75
C ASP A 62 23.17 -18.57 -27.24
N PRO A 63 23.51 -17.69 -28.20
CA PRO A 63 23.35 -17.98 -29.62
C PRO A 63 24.26 -19.17 -30.01
N PRO A 64 23.88 -19.99 -31.01
CA PRO A 64 24.67 -21.15 -31.40
C PRO A 64 26.04 -20.69 -31.92
N ALA A 65 27.13 -21.20 -31.32
CA ALA A 65 28.48 -20.90 -31.80
C ALA A 65 28.69 -21.43 -33.24
N GLY A 66 29.19 -20.61 -34.16
CA GLY A 66 29.69 -21.04 -35.48
C GLY A 66 28.88 -20.58 -36.69
N GLU A 67 28.76 -19.26 -36.88
CA GLU A 67 28.52 -18.69 -38.21
C GLU A 67 29.87 -18.11 -38.70
N ASP A 68 30.78 -19.01 -39.04
CA ASP A 68 32.03 -18.68 -39.70
C ASP A 68 31.73 -18.55 -41.20
N ASP A 69 31.97 -17.35 -41.75
CA ASP A 69 31.85 -17.05 -43.17
C ASP A 69 32.70 -18.02 -44.01
N GLU A 70 32.07 -18.80 -44.90
CA GLU A 70 32.82 -19.62 -45.86
C GLU A 70 32.45 -19.44 -47.34
N SER A 71 33.54 -19.47 -48.11
CA SER A 71 33.67 -19.34 -49.55
C SER A 71 33.18 -20.59 -50.29
N ARG A 72 32.30 -20.36 -51.28
CA ARG A 72 31.93 -21.07 -52.55
C ARG A 72 31.94 -22.62 -52.68
N PHE A 73 32.51 -23.41 -51.79
CA PHE A 73 32.38 -24.88 -51.77
C PHE A 73 31.25 -25.37 -50.83
N SER A 74 30.49 -24.46 -50.18
CA SER A 74 29.59 -24.81 -49.08
C SER A 74 28.36 -25.67 -49.48
N ARG A 75 27.83 -25.55 -50.70
CA ARG A 75 26.50 -26.13 -51.04
C ARG A 75 26.39 -27.66 -50.95
N VAL A 76 27.49 -28.38 -51.18
CA VAL A 76 27.51 -29.85 -51.11
C VAL A 76 27.70 -30.31 -49.68
N VAL A 77 28.60 -29.66 -48.94
CA VAL A 77 28.83 -29.93 -47.51
C VAL A 77 27.63 -29.51 -46.66
N ASP A 78 26.87 -28.49 -47.05
CA ASP A 78 25.66 -28.01 -46.35
C ASP A 78 24.53 -29.05 -46.28
N ARG A 79 24.41 -29.97 -47.23
CA ARG A 79 23.36 -31.01 -47.19
C ARG A 79 23.68 -32.13 -46.20
N VAL A 80 24.94 -32.53 -46.13
CA VAL A 80 25.40 -33.54 -45.16
C VAL A 80 25.51 -32.91 -43.77
N LYS A 81 26.00 -31.68 -43.68
CA LYS A 81 26.05 -30.89 -42.44
C LYS A 81 24.65 -30.62 -41.89
N ASN A 82 23.63 -30.34 -42.71
CA ASN A 82 22.24 -30.23 -42.23
C ASN A 82 21.61 -31.54 -41.73
N ALA A 83 22.03 -32.70 -42.26
CA ALA A 83 21.56 -34.00 -41.79
C ALA A 83 22.14 -34.36 -40.41
N LEU A 84 23.40 -33.99 -40.15
CA LEU A 84 24.08 -34.18 -38.86
C LEU A 84 23.76 -33.06 -37.85
N ALA A 85 23.55 -31.82 -38.32
CA ALA A 85 23.13 -30.68 -37.49
C ALA A 85 21.68 -30.80 -36.96
N ARG A 86 20.89 -31.75 -37.47
CA ARG A 86 19.60 -32.11 -36.87
C ARG A 86 19.76 -32.81 -35.53
N GLU A 87 20.85 -33.55 -35.33
CA GLU A 87 21.20 -34.20 -34.07
C GLU A 87 21.98 -33.24 -33.16
N GLU A 88 22.84 -32.40 -33.74
CA GLU A 88 23.46 -31.23 -33.09
C GLU A 88 22.58 -29.96 -33.19
N ARG A 89 21.24 -30.08 -33.10
CA ARG A 89 20.42 -28.96 -32.62
C ARG A 89 20.77 -28.78 -31.15
N LYS A 90 21.93 -28.16 -30.97
CA LYS A 90 22.64 -27.84 -29.75
C LYS A 90 21.61 -27.67 -28.66
N ARG A 91 21.70 -28.54 -27.67
CA ARG A 91 21.25 -28.32 -26.30
C ARG A 91 21.61 -26.87 -25.99
N ARG A 92 20.68 -25.94 -26.24
CA ARG A 92 20.96 -24.51 -26.14
C ARG A 92 21.39 -24.34 -24.69
N THR A 93 22.59 -23.80 -24.47
CA THR A 93 23.06 -23.61 -23.11
C THR A 93 22.30 -22.41 -22.59
N CYS A 94 21.17 -22.70 -21.95
CA CYS A 94 20.30 -21.71 -21.36
C CYS A 94 20.64 -21.62 -19.87
N LYS A 95 20.83 -20.39 -19.39
CA LYS A 95 21.16 -20.09 -18.00
C LYS A 95 20.00 -19.32 -17.41
N GLN A 96 19.59 -19.67 -16.18
CA GLN A 96 18.68 -18.84 -15.41
C GLN A 96 19.45 -17.62 -14.91
N VAL A 97 19.02 -16.42 -15.31
CA VAL A 97 19.64 -15.16 -14.93
C VAL A 97 18.62 -14.35 -14.13
N PRO A 98 18.98 -13.83 -12.94
CA PRO A 98 18.13 -12.90 -12.23
C PRO A 98 18.07 -11.58 -13.01
N VAL A 99 16.89 -11.23 -13.51
CA VAL A 99 16.63 -9.98 -14.21
C VAL A 99 15.82 -9.08 -13.27
N GLU A 100 16.32 -7.86 -13.04
CA GLU A 100 15.56 -6.84 -12.32
C GLU A 100 14.40 -6.34 -13.20
N ARG A 101 13.19 -6.45 -12.67
CA ARG A 101 11.97 -5.94 -13.30
C ARG A 101 11.34 -4.85 -12.45
N GLU A 102 10.90 -3.81 -13.13
CA GLU A 102 10.12 -2.72 -12.54
C GLU A 102 8.62 -2.99 -12.75
N TYR A 103 7.89 -3.17 -11.65
CA TYR A 103 6.45 -3.34 -11.63
C TYR A 103 5.77 -2.06 -11.16
N ARG A 104 4.69 -1.66 -11.83
CA ARG A 104 3.90 -0.49 -11.44
C ARG A 104 2.49 -0.92 -11.08
N ARG A 105 2.03 -0.56 -9.88
CA ARG A 105 0.65 -0.81 -9.43
C ARG A 105 -0.03 0.49 -8.96
N PRO A 106 -1.29 0.75 -9.30
CA PRO A 106 -2.03 1.85 -8.71
C PRO A 106 -2.20 1.61 -7.20
N ILE A 107 -1.89 2.62 -6.39
CA ILE A 107 -2.06 2.57 -4.93
C ILE A 107 -3.13 3.55 -4.42
N ALA A 108 -3.45 4.56 -5.22
CA ALA A 108 -4.45 5.56 -4.91
C ALA A 108 -4.93 6.24 -6.19
N TYR A 109 -5.98 7.04 -6.07
CA TYR A 109 -6.54 7.88 -7.12
C TYR A 109 -6.61 9.31 -6.62
N ASP A 110 -5.93 10.22 -7.31
CA ASP A 110 -6.12 11.65 -7.12
C ASP A 110 -7.33 12.08 -7.93
N VAL A 111 -8.36 12.55 -7.25
CA VAL A 111 -9.68 12.84 -7.82
C VAL A 111 -9.95 14.33 -7.71
N ASP A 112 -10.07 14.98 -8.87
CA ASP A 112 -10.56 16.36 -8.98
C ASP A 112 -12.09 16.29 -9.18
N TYR A 113 -12.85 16.94 -8.29
CA TYR A 113 -14.32 16.96 -8.33
C TYR A 113 -14.86 18.37 -8.10
N VAL A 114 -16.09 18.60 -8.56
CA VAL A 114 -16.80 19.87 -8.38
C VAL A 114 -18.06 19.65 -7.54
N TYR A 115 -18.21 20.50 -6.53
CA TYR A 115 -19.41 20.56 -5.71
C TYR A 115 -19.88 22.01 -5.59
N ARG A 116 -21.14 22.26 -5.96
CA ARG A 116 -21.75 23.62 -5.94
C ARG A 116 -20.88 24.69 -6.62
N GLY A 117 -20.22 24.33 -7.73
CA GLY A 117 -19.36 25.23 -8.50
C GLY A 117 -17.92 25.38 -8.00
N VAL A 118 -17.59 24.84 -6.82
CA VAL A 118 -16.23 24.88 -6.25
C VAL A 118 -15.50 23.58 -6.58
N LYS A 119 -14.24 23.69 -7.00
CA LYS A 119 -13.38 22.55 -7.33
C LYS A 119 -12.59 22.12 -6.10
N PHE A 120 -12.53 20.81 -5.88
CA PHE A 120 -11.81 20.18 -4.80
C PHE A 120 -10.95 19.04 -5.35
N ARG A 121 -9.92 18.66 -4.60
CA ARG A 121 -9.07 17.50 -4.90
C ARG A 121 -8.93 16.65 -3.66
N SER A 122 -9.16 15.35 -3.80
CA SER A 122 -9.00 14.36 -2.74
C SER A 122 -8.28 13.13 -3.26
N ARG A 123 -7.56 12.43 -2.38
CA ARG A 123 -6.93 11.14 -2.69
C ARG A 123 -7.78 10.01 -2.14
N LEU A 124 -8.17 9.07 -2.99
CA LEU A 124 -9.01 7.92 -2.66
C LEU A 124 -8.22 6.62 -2.85
N ALA A 125 -8.61 5.57 -2.12
CA ALA A 125 -8.04 4.23 -2.30
C ALA A 125 -8.58 3.54 -3.56
N GLU A 126 -9.82 3.82 -3.91
CA GLU A 126 -10.55 3.19 -5.02
C GLU A 126 -11.00 4.25 -6.05
N ASP A 127 -11.27 3.81 -7.27
CA ASP A 127 -11.76 4.66 -8.34
C ASP A 127 -13.24 5.04 -8.07
N PRO A 128 -13.57 6.33 -7.91
CA PRO A 128 -14.93 6.76 -7.65
C PRO A 128 -15.85 6.74 -8.88
N GLY A 129 -15.30 6.58 -10.09
CA GLY A 129 -16.04 6.73 -11.34
C GLY A 129 -16.54 8.15 -11.59
N ASN A 130 -17.78 8.31 -12.08
CA ASN A 130 -18.29 9.60 -12.56
C ASN A 130 -18.88 10.51 -11.46
N ARG A 131 -19.21 9.97 -10.29
CA ARG A 131 -19.84 10.73 -9.19
C ARG A 131 -19.23 10.32 -7.86
N LEU A 132 -18.84 11.29 -7.06
CA LEU A 132 -18.22 11.06 -5.77
C LEU A 132 -19.22 11.34 -4.65
N ARG A 133 -19.43 10.37 -3.76
CA ARG A 133 -20.23 10.56 -2.54
C ARG A 133 -19.40 11.34 -1.51
N ILE A 134 -19.88 12.53 -1.14
CA ILE A 134 -19.17 13.43 -0.22
C ILE A 134 -19.94 13.62 1.09
N ARG A 135 -19.22 13.90 2.18
CA ARG A 135 -19.76 14.26 3.50
C ARG A 135 -19.65 15.78 3.68
N VAL A 136 -20.77 16.47 3.73
CA VAL A 136 -20.83 17.92 3.90
C VAL A 136 -21.21 18.23 5.34
N SER A 137 -20.33 18.93 6.07
CA SER A 137 -20.62 19.48 7.40
C SER A 137 -20.91 20.98 7.28
N VAL A 138 -22.02 21.41 7.83
CA VAL A 138 -22.40 22.84 7.86
C VAL A 138 -22.31 23.35 9.30
N THR A 139 -21.50 24.39 9.49
CA THR A 139 -21.32 25.04 10.78
C THR A 139 -21.80 26.49 10.67
N PRO A 140 -22.72 26.95 11.54
CA PRO A 140 -23.17 28.34 11.53
C PRO A 140 -22.03 29.27 11.97
N VAL A 141 -21.99 30.47 11.39
CA VAL A 141 -21.03 31.51 11.76
C VAL A 141 -21.66 32.37 12.88
N PRO A 142 -20.96 32.58 14.02
CA PRO A 142 -21.43 33.50 15.06
C PRO A 142 -21.62 34.93 14.50
N ARG A 143 -22.65 35.63 14.98
CA ARG A 143 -22.85 37.06 14.69
C ARG A 143 -22.04 37.93 15.63
#